data_AF-A0A2P4XI59-F1
#
_entry.id   AF-A0A2P4XI59-F1
#
_cell.length_a   1.000
_cell.length_b   1.000
_cell.length_c   1.000
_cell.angle_alpha   90.00
_cell.angle_beta   90.00
_cell.angle_gamma   90.00
#
_symmetry.space_group_name_H-M   'P 1'
#
loop_
_entity.id
_entity.type
_entity.pdbx_description
1 polymer ?
#
loop_
_entity_poly.entity_id
_entity_poly.type
_entity_poly.pdbx_seq_one_letter_code
_entity_poly.pdbx_strand_id
1 'polypeptide(L)'
;MFKVSHYTIADFHNSSSDSYVAVVTSDNTAKKYGIIKRFPFDATCQRSSAVVEEIATGKRFIFVKGSPEAVSAISTTTPPDLKHKTLSYSADGYYCIGFGVKELNPSIPIDFNSREQVENGVEFEGLALFKNELKPETKNMIEELYIADIDIRIITGDNVLTAIHVCHELEMKMKNKVAVVDVDEHTGSTVFVSVDDVKKSDV
;
A
#
# COMPACT_ATOMS: atom_id res chain seq x y z
N MET A 1 -13.23 -3.57 4.48
CA MET A 1 -13.02 -4.01 3.08
C MET A 1 -14.16 -4.89 2.58
N PHE A 2 -14.42 -6.07 3.17
CA PHE A 2 -15.42 -7.03 2.65
C PHE A 2 -16.91 -6.63 2.80
N LYS A 3 -17.27 -5.82 3.82
CA LYS A 3 -18.67 -5.35 3.97
C LYS A 3 -19.16 -4.45 2.84
N VAL A 4 -18.24 -3.77 2.15
CA VAL A 4 -18.55 -2.85 1.03
C VAL A 4 -18.57 -3.60 -0.31
N SER A 5 -17.83 -4.70 -0.42
CA SER A 5 -17.71 -5.43 -1.68
C SER A 5 -18.85 -6.42 -1.93
N HIS A 6 -19.66 -6.77 -0.92
CA HIS A 6 -20.64 -7.88 -1.00
C HIS A 6 -19.98 -9.23 -1.36
N TYR A 7 -18.78 -9.44 -0.81
CA TYR A 7 -18.04 -10.71 -0.93
C TYR A 7 -17.67 -11.21 0.45
N THR A 8 -17.77 -12.52 0.63
CA THR A 8 -17.33 -13.23 1.83
C THR A 8 -16.15 -14.13 1.50
N ILE A 9 -15.22 -14.30 2.45
CA ILE A 9 -14.09 -15.22 2.31
C ILE A 9 -14.15 -16.26 3.42
N ALA A 10 -14.01 -17.53 3.04
CA ALA A 10 -13.84 -18.65 3.95
C ALA A 10 -12.43 -19.20 3.75
N ASP A 11 -11.56 -19.03 4.76
CA ASP A 11 -10.20 -19.58 4.74
C ASP A 11 -10.22 -21.04 5.24
N PHE A 12 -9.48 -21.90 4.56
CA PHE A 12 -9.32 -23.31 4.93
C PHE A 12 -7.91 -23.54 5.46
N HIS A 13 -7.74 -23.41 6.78
CA HIS A 13 -6.50 -23.80 7.44
C HIS A 13 -6.54 -25.31 7.71
N ASN A 14 -5.76 -26.08 6.94
CA ASN A 14 -5.52 -27.53 7.12
C ASN A 14 -6.72 -28.48 6.91
N SER A 15 -7.41 -28.43 5.77
CA SER A 15 -8.13 -29.60 5.23
C SER A 15 -7.32 -30.20 4.08
N SER A 16 -6.74 -31.38 4.31
CA SER A 16 -5.88 -32.11 3.35
C SER A 16 -6.60 -32.56 2.06
N SER A 17 -7.85 -32.17 1.84
CA SER A 17 -8.68 -32.59 0.70
C SER A 17 -9.19 -31.46 -0.19
N ASP A 18 -8.94 -30.18 0.14
CA ASP A 18 -9.46 -29.07 -0.65
C ASP A 18 -8.37 -28.48 -1.57
N SER A 19 -8.68 -28.38 -2.87
CA SER A 19 -7.82 -27.79 -3.91
C SER A 19 -7.56 -26.28 -3.73
N TYR A 20 -8.11 -25.66 -2.69
CA TYR A 20 -8.06 -24.21 -2.45
C TYR A 20 -7.72 -23.90 -0.99
N VAL A 21 -6.88 -22.88 -0.77
CA VAL A 21 -6.57 -22.36 0.57
C VAL A 21 -7.66 -21.44 1.13
N ALA A 22 -8.52 -20.92 0.27
CA ALA A 22 -9.70 -20.14 0.65
C ALA A 22 -10.70 -20.10 -0.51
N VAL A 23 -11.98 -19.87 -0.20
CA VAL A 23 -13.00 -19.59 -1.22
C VAL A 23 -13.65 -18.24 -0.95
N VAL A 24 -13.69 -17.42 -1.99
CA VAL A 24 -14.37 -16.12 -2.03
C VAL A 24 -15.71 -16.30 -2.72
N THR A 25 -16.79 -15.93 -2.05
CA THR A 25 -18.16 -16.03 -2.59
C THR A 25 -18.74 -14.65 -2.75
N SER A 26 -19.33 -14.37 -3.93
CA SER A 26 -20.13 -13.18 -4.16
C SER A 26 -21.54 -13.39 -3.60
N ASP A 27 -22.00 -12.45 -2.78
CA ASP A 27 -23.33 -12.52 -2.18
C ASP A 27 -24.45 -12.31 -3.23
N ASN A 28 -24.14 -11.59 -4.33
CA ASN A 28 -25.13 -11.17 -5.32
C ASN A 28 -25.19 -12.02 -6.59
N THR A 29 -24.09 -12.68 -6.96
CA THR A 29 -23.97 -13.34 -8.28
C THR A 29 -23.82 -14.86 -8.20
N ALA A 30 -23.81 -15.44 -6.99
CA ALA A 30 -23.48 -16.84 -6.72
C ALA A 30 -22.10 -17.30 -7.27
N LYS A 31 -21.28 -16.38 -7.80
CA LYS A 31 -19.93 -16.67 -8.26
C LYS A 31 -19.04 -17.03 -7.08
N LYS A 32 -18.24 -18.07 -7.27
CA LYS A 32 -17.26 -18.55 -6.31
C LYS A 32 -15.88 -18.57 -6.94
N TYR A 33 -14.91 -18.09 -6.19
CA TYR A 33 -13.52 -18.04 -6.59
C TYR A 33 -12.68 -18.79 -5.56
N GLY A 34 -11.97 -19.82 -5.99
CA GLY A 34 -11.05 -20.58 -5.15
C GLY A 34 -9.65 -19.96 -5.22
N ILE A 35 -9.09 -19.60 -4.07
CA ILE A 35 -7.68 -19.18 -3.99
C ILE A 35 -6.84 -20.44 -3.94
N ILE A 36 -6.01 -20.66 -4.97
CA ILE A 36 -5.13 -21.82 -5.07
C ILE A 36 -3.86 -21.59 -4.24
N LYS A 37 -3.26 -20.41 -4.38
CA LYS A 37 -1.99 -20.05 -3.74
C LYS A 37 -1.95 -18.58 -3.40
N ARG A 38 -1.37 -18.24 -2.25
CA ARG A 38 -1.00 -16.88 -1.87
C ARG A 38 0.52 -16.77 -1.82
N PHE A 39 1.05 -15.73 -2.45
CA PHE A 39 2.41 -15.29 -2.29
C PHE A 39 2.38 -14.09 -1.33
N PRO A 40 2.88 -14.26 -0.09
CA PRO A 40 2.82 -13.19 0.91
C PRO A 40 3.61 -11.96 0.44
N PHE A 41 3.39 -10.83 1.09
CA PHE A 41 4.20 -9.66 0.81
C PHE A 41 5.68 -9.97 1.07
N ASP A 42 6.53 -9.61 0.11
CA ASP A 42 7.97 -9.70 0.22
C ASP A 42 8.54 -8.29 0.03
N ALA A 43 9.37 -7.85 0.97
CA ALA A 43 9.89 -6.49 1.02
C ALA A 43 10.92 -6.21 -0.09
N THR A 44 11.63 -7.23 -0.56
CA THR A 44 12.61 -7.12 -1.65
C THR A 44 11.89 -6.84 -2.96
N CYS A 45 10.79 -7.56 -3.23
CA CYS A 45 10.02 -7.39 -4.45
C CYS A 45 8.87 -6.37 -4.32
N GLN A 46 8.60 -5.88 -3.10
CA GLN A 46 7.58 -4.89 -2.74
C GLN A 46 6.16 -5.20 -3.23
N ARG A 47 5.80 -6.49 -3.27
CA ARG A 47 4.51 -6.95 -3.79
C ARG A 47 4.07 -8.28 -3.17
N SER A 48 2.78 -8.53 -3.30
CA SER A 48 2.11 -9.79 -2.95
C SER A 48 1.17 -10.19 -4.07
N SER A 49 0.85 -11.47 -4.17
CA SER A 49 -0.02 -11.96 -5.23
C SER A 49 -0.84 -13.19 -4.81
N ALA A 50 -1.91 -13.46 -5.55
CA ALA A 50 -2.77 -14.61 -5.31
C ALA A 50 -3.20 -15.25 -6.64
N VAL A 51 -3.01 -16.57 -6.72
CA VAL A 51 -3.55 -17.39 -7.81
C VAL A 51 -4.97 -17.77 -7.44
N VAL A 52 -5.91 -17.45 -8.32
CA VAL A 52 -7.34 -17.60 -8.09
C VAL A 52 -7.97 -18.34 -9.27
N GLU A 53 -8.90 -19.25 -9.01
CA GLU A 53 -9.70 -19.96 -10.00
C GLU A 53 -11.18 -19.57 -9.86
N GLU A 54 -11.84 -19.18 -10.94
CA GLU A 54 -13.29 -19.05 -10.99
C GLU A 54 -13.89 -20.47 -11.06
N ILE A 55 -14.48 -20.95 -9.97
CA ILE A 55 -14.85 -22.37 -9.79
C ILE A 55 -15.85 -22.84 -10.86
N ALA A 56 -16.74 -21.96 -11.31
CA ALA A 56 -17.75 -22.31 -12.30
C ALA A 56 -17.17 -22.52 -13.71
N THR A 57 -16.10 -21.81 -14.07
CA THR A 57 -15.54 -21.81 -15.43
C THR A 57 -14.19 -22.54 -15.51
N GLY A 58 -13.53 -22.75 -14.37
CA GLY A 58 -12.17 -23.28 -14.29
C GLY A 58 -11.10 -22.29 -14.77
N LYS A 59 -11.47 -21.04 -15.07
CA LYS A 59 -10.51 -20.01 -15.48
C LYS A 59 -9.62 -19.61 -14.31
N ARG A 60 -8.32 -19.49 -14.57
CA ARG A 60 -7.33 -19.12 -13.56
C ARG A 60 -6.76 -17.74 -13.82
N PHE A 61 -6.48 -17.03 -12.75
CA PHE A 61 -5.91 -15.69 -12.77
C PHE A 61 -4.84 -15.56 -11.70
N ILE A 62 -3.83 -14.74 -11.98
CA ILE A 62 -2.95 -14.20 -10.95
C ILE A 62 -3.33 -12.73 -10.75
N PHE A 63 -3.59 -12.37 -9.50
CA PHE A 63 -3.78 -10.99 -9.07
C PHE A 63 -2.56 -10.54 -8.30
N VAL A 64 -1.98 -9.40 -8.68
CA VAL A 64 -0.81 -8.81 -8.03
C VAL A 64 -1.17 -7.46 -7.44
N LYS A 65 -0.68 -7.18 -6.22
CA LYS A 65 -0.70 -5.86 -5.61
C LYS A 65 0.65 -5.51 -5.00
N GLY A 66 1.10 -4.27 -5.15
CA GLY A 66 2.40 -3.83 -4.64
C GLY A 66 2.64 -2.34 -4.84
N SER A 67 3.89 -1.89 -4.68
CA SER A 67 4.26 -0.54 -5.10
C SER A 67 4.00 -0.36 -6.60
N PRO A 68 3.61 0.84 -7.06
CA PRO A 68 3.35 1.10 -8.48
C PRO A 68 4.53 0.70 -9.38
N GLU A 69 5.75 0.97 -8.94
CA GLU A 69 6.99 0.64 -9.63
C GLU A 69 7.21 -0.87 -9.70
N ALA A 70 6.99 -1.59 -8.61
CA ALA A 70 7.18 -3.03 -8.56
C ALA A 70 6.18 -3.79 -9.45
N VAL A 71 4.93 -3.32 -9.52
CA VAL A 71 3.93 -3.89 -10.42
C VAL A 71 4.24 -3.50 -11.86
N SER A 72 4.58 -2.23 -12.12
CA SER A 72 4.98 -1.77 -13.45
C SER A 72 6.15 -2.56 -14.02
N ALA A 73 7.12 -2.96 -13.20
CA ALA A 73 8.31 -3.70 -13.63
C ALA A 73 8.01 -5.11 -14.16
N ILE A 74 6.89 -5.71 -13.75
CA ILE A 74 6.46 -7.05 -14.20
C ILE A 74 5.27 -6.98 -15.18
N SER A 75 4.84 -5.77 -15.55
CA SER A 75 3.71 -5.58 -16.45
C SER A 75 4.14 -5.62 -17.91
N THR A 76 3.26 -6.16 -18.78
CA THR A 76 3.48 -6.14 -20.24
C THR A 76 3.35 -4.72 -20.80
N THR A 77 2.38 -3.97 -20.29
CA THR A 77 2.12 -2.58 -20.65
C THR A 77 1.66 -1.79 -19.44
N THR A 78 2.01 -0.50 -19.41
CA THR A 78 1.55 0.46 -18.40
C THR A 78 1.20 1.79 -19.06
N PRO A 79 0.34 2.61 -18.46
CA PRO A 79 0.12 3.98 -18.92
C PRO A 79 1.45 4.77 -18.95
N PRO A 80 1.73 5.55 -20.00
CA PRO A 80 3.00 6.27 -20.15
C PRO A 80 3.19 7.34 -19.06
N ASP A 81 2.10 7.83 -18.47
CA ASP A 81 2.07 8.84 -17.41
C ASP A 81 2.07 8.24 -16.00
N LEU A 82 2.13 6.90 -15.86
CA LEU A 82 2.02 6.21 -14.56
C LEU A 82 3.02 6.74 -13.52
N LYS A 83 4.30 6.87 -13.91
CA LYS A 83 5.37 7.35 -13.01
C LYS A 83 5.09 8.78 -12.55
N HIS A 84 4.74 9.66 -13.48
CA HIS A 84 4.45 11.07 -13.17
C HIS A 84 3.23 11.20 -12.24
N LYS A 85 2.13 10.49 -12.54
CA LYS A 85 0.95 10.48 -11.67
C LYS A 85 1.23 9.93 -10.28
N THR A 86 1.99 8.83 -10.20
CA THR A 86 2.38 8.24 -8.91
C THR A 86 3.16 9.25 -8.07
N LEU A 87 4.17 9.92 -8.66
CA LEU A 87 4.91 10.98 -7.98
C LEU A 87 3.99 12.12 -7.51
N SER A 88 3.07 12.58 -8.36
CA SER A 88 2.12 13.64 -8.01
C SER A 88 1.24 13.24 -6.84
N TYR A 89 0.66 12.03 -6.85
CA TYR A 89 -0.17 11.54 -5.75
C TYR A 89 0.62 11.37 -4.46
N SER A 90 1.86 10.88 -4.54
CA SER A 90 2.73 10.79 -3.38
C SER A 90 3.09 12.16 -2.80
N ALA A 91 3.31 13.18 -3.65
CA ALA A 91 3.51 14.56 -3.21
C ALA A 91 2.29 15.14 -2.49
N ASP A 92 1.08 14.72 -2.88
CA ASP A 92 -0.18 15.08 -2.22
C ASP A 92 -0.49 14.25 -0.95
N GLY A 93 0.45 13.39 -0.52
CA GLY A 93 0.34 12.58 0.69
C GLY A 93 -0.46 11.29 0.54
N TYR A 94 -0.71 10.84 -0.70
CA TYR A 94 -1.34 9.54 -0.95
C TYR A 94 -0.32 8.40 -0.98
N TYR A 95 -0.65 7.33 -0.27
CA TYR A 95 -0.04 6.02 -0.45
C TYR A 95 -0.67 5.33 -1.67
N CYS A 96 0.16 5.07 -2.69
CA CYS A 96 -0.27 4.46 -3.94
C CYS A 96 0.00 2.94 -3.94
N ILE A 97 -1.00 2.14 -4.31
CA ILE A 97 -0.84 0.69 -4.53
C ILE A 97 -1.18 0.39 -5.99
N GLY A 98 -0.25 -0.23 -6.72
CA GLY A 98 -0.49 -0.73 -8.07
C GLY A 98 -1.15 -2.10 -8.07
N PHE A 99 -1.98 -2.36 -9.08
CA PHE A 99 -2.64 -3.64 -9.32
C PHE A 99 -2.35 -4.15 -10.72
N GLY A 100 -2.19 -5.46 -10.84
CA GLY A 100 -2.09 -6.13 -12.13
C GLY A 100 -2.75 -7.48 -12.13
N VAL A 101 -3.22 -7.90 -13.30
CA VAL A 101 -3.94 -9.16 -13.52
C VAL A 101 -3.40 -9.88 -14.75
N LYS A 102 -3.38 -11.21 -14.70
CA LYS A 102 -3.11 -12.05 -15.87
C LYS A 102 -3.95 -13.31 -15.82
N GLU A 103 -4.64 -13.63 -16.92
CA GLU A 103 -5.28 -14.95 -17.09
C GLU A 103 -4.20 -16.01 -17.31
N LEU A 104 -4.24 -17.07 -16.50
CA LEU A 104 -3.33 -18.20 -16.56
C LEU A 104 -4.00 -19.30 -17.38
N ASN A 105 -3.25 -19.94 -18.28
CA ASN A 105 -3.75 -21.09 -19.01
C ASN A 105 -3.90 -22.29 -18.06
N PRO A 106 -5.12 -22.79 -17.79
CA PRO A 106 -5.34 -23.89 -16.84
C PRO A 106 -4.72 -25.21 -17.31
N SER A 107 -4.49 -25.37 -18.61
CA SER A 107 -3.91 -26.59 -19.21
C SER A 107 -2.40 -26.67 -19.06
N ILE A 108 -1.73 -25.56 -18.73
CA ILE A 108 -0.28 -25.53 -18.51
C ILE A 108 -0.03 -25.74 -17.01
N PRO A 109 0.69 -26.80 -16.61
CA PRO A 109 1.15 -26.93 -15.24
C PRO A 109 2.10 -25.77 -14.92
N ILE A 110 1.72 -24.93 -13.96
CA ILE A 110 2.55 -23.82 -13.50
C ILE A 110 3.17 -24.21 -12.18
N ASP A 111 4.50 -24.06 -12.07
CA ASP A 111 5.19 -24.22 -10.80
C ASP A 111 4.90 -23.04 -9.89
N PHE A 112 3.95 -23.22 -8.97
CA PHE A 112 3.61 -22.21 -7.97
C PHE A 112 4.68 -21.99 -6.90
N ASN A 113 5.83 -22.66 -6.98
CA ASN A 113 7.01 -22.32 -6.18
C ASN A 113 7.80 -21.17 -6.78
N SER A 114 7.69 -20.95 -8.10
CA SER A 114 8.38 -19.85 -8.80
C SER A 114 7.44 -18.65 -8.96
N ARG A 115 7.50 -17.73 -7.99
CA ARG A 115 6.70 -16.49 -8.00
C ARG A 115 6.84 -15.72 -9.32
N GLU A 116 8.08 -15.53 -9.78
CA GLU A 116 8.40 -14.69 -10.94
C GLU A 116 7.80 -15.24 -12.24
N GLN A 117 7.81 -16.56 -12.42
CA GLN A 117 7.19 -17.21 -13.58
C GLN A 117 5.67 -16.96 -13.64
N VAL A 118 5.02 -16.94 -12.47
CA VAL A 118 3.58 -16.74 -12.37
C VAL A 118 3.23 -15.25 -12.53
N GLU A 119 4.00 -14.36 -11.92
CA GLU A 119 3.70 -12.91 -11.88
C GLU A 119 4.09 -12.14 -13.15
N ASN A 120 5.09 -12.58 -13.91
CA ASN A 120 5.60 -11.78 -15.03
C ASN A 120 4.61 -11.65 -16.20
N GLY A 121 4.54 -10.49 -16.84
CA GLY A 121 3.65 -10.22 -17.96
C GLY A 121 2.20 -9.93 -17.57
N VAL A 122 1.97 -9.38 -16.38
CA VAL A 122 0.63 -8.93 -15.97
C VAL A 122 0.18 -7.69 -16.73
N GLU A 123 -1.11 -7.54 -16.93
CA GLU A 123 -1.72 -6.30 -17.41
C GLU A 123 -1.91 -5.37 -16.21
N PHE A 124 -1.45 -4.13 -16.33
CA PHE A 124 -1.61 -3.14 -15.26
C PHE A 124 -3.03 -2.62 -15.25
N GLU A 125 -3.74 -2.80 -14.14
CA GLU A 125 -5.17 -2.47 -14.03
C GLU A 125 -5.41 -1.07 -13.45
N GLY A 126 -4.50 -0.58 -12.60
CA GLY A 126 -4.67 0.74 -12.01
C GLY A 126 -3.99 0.92 -10.65
N LEU A 127 -4.32 2.05 -10.03
CA LEU A 127 -3.85 2.45 -8.72
C LEU A 127 -5.02 2.50 -7.73
N ALA A 128 -4.79 2.06 -6.49
CA ALA A 128 -5.59 2.51 -5.35
C ALA A 128 -4.79 3.54 -4.55
N LEU A 129 -5.43 4.66 -4.26
CA LEU A 129 -4.86 5.75 -3.49
C LEU A 129 -5.44 5.71 -2.08
N PHE A 130 -4.56 5.70 -1.09
CA PHE A 130 -4.94 5.75 0.31
C PHE A 130 -4.38 7.03 0.90
N LYS A 131 -5.22 7.80 1.59
CA LYS A 131 -4.78 8.94 2.38
C LYS A 131 -5.07 8.64 3.83
N ASN A 132 -4.09 8.86 4.69
CA ASN A 132 -4.35 8.89 6.12
C ASN A 132 -4.88 10.28 6.45
N GLU A 133 -6.21 10.41 6.47
CA GLU A 133 -6.84 11.65 6.87
C GLU A 133 -6.74 11.83 8.39
N LEU A 134 -6.47 13.06 8.80
CA LEU A 134 -6.61 13.45 10.20
C LEU A 134 -8.09 13.34 10.58
N LYS A 135 -8.36 12.98 11.84
CA LYS A 135 -9.76 12.98 12.29
C LYS A 135 -10.29 14.41 12.24
N PRO A 136 -11.52 14.64 11.74
CA PRO A 136 -12.06 16.00 11.62
C PRO A 136 -12.06 16.78 12.94
N GLU A 137 -12.20 16.07 14.07
CA GLU A 137 -12.23 16.69 15.40
C GLU A 137 -10.83 17.02 15.95
N THR A 138 -9.75 16.50 15.33
CA THR A 138 -8.39 16.66 15.88
C THR A 138 -7.99 18.13 15.95
N LYS A 139 -8.26 18.93 14.92
CA LYS A 139 -7.91 20.35 14.93
C LYS A 139 -8.59 21.11 16.08
N ASN A 140 -9.90 20.93 16.24
CA ASN A 140 -10.66 21.58 17.31
C ASN A 140 -10.18 21.11 18.70
N MET A 141 -9.87 19.82 18.87
CA MET A 141 -9.33 19.30 20.13
C MET A 141 -7.98 19.95 20.48
N ILE A 142 -7.09 20.11 19.50
CA ILE A 142 -5.80 20.79 19.69
C ILE A 142 -6.00 22.24 20.14
N GLU A 143 -6.96 22.96 19.54
CA GLU A 143 -7.32 24.32 19.95
C GLU A 143 -7.85 24.39 21.39
N GLU A 144 -8.74 23.48 21.79
CA GLU A 144 -9.26 23.40 23.16
C GLU A 144 -8.14 23.14 24.19
N LEU A 145 -7.21 22.24 23.88
CA LEU A 145 -6.04 21.96 24.71
C LEU A 145 -5.15 23.20 24.86
N TYR A 146 -4.97 23.97 23.78
CA TYR A 146 -4.25 25.24 23.85
C TYR A 146 -4.98 26.31 24.67
N ILE A 147 -6.31 26.37 24.64
CA ILE A 147 -7.11 27.26 25.49
C ILE A 147 -6.96 26.88 26.97
N ALA A 148 -6.83 25.58 27.26
CA ALA A 148 -6.59 25.05 28.58
C ALA A 148 -5.12 25.15 29.06
N ASP A 149 -4.24 25.79 28.29
CA ASP A 149 -2.80 25.94 28.58
C ASP A 149 -2.06 24.60 28.72
N ILE A 150 -2.48 23.59 27.95
CA ILE A 150 -1.83 22.27 27.90
C ILE A 150 -0.78 22.26 26.78
N ASP A 151 0.44 21.86 27.13
CA ASP A 151 1.52 21.64 26.16
C ASP A 151 1.29 20.34 25.39
N ILE A 152 1.40 20.39 24.05
CA ILE A 152 1.05 19.29 23.16
C ILE A 152 2.30 18.80 22.43
N ARG A 153 2.56 17.50 22.51
CA ARG A 153 3.72 16.83 21.88
C ARG A 153 3.25 15.66 21.01
N ILE A 154 3.82 15.53 19.82
CA ILE A 154 3.62 14.36 18.97
C ILE A 154 4.79 13.39 19.18
N ILE A 155 4.46 12.13 19.45
CA ILE A 155 5.41 11.01 19.50
C ILE A 155 4.95 10.03 18.42
N THR A 156 5.76 9.85 17.38
CA THR A 156 5.46 8.93 16.26
C THR A 156 6.71 8.17 15.86
N GLY A 157 6.53 7.00 15.25
CA GLY A 157 7.57 6.22 14.58
C GLY A 157 7.67 6.49 13.08
N ASP A 158 6.83 7.39 12.55
CA ASP A 158 6.87 7.81 11.14
C ASP A 158 8.08 8.70 10.86
N ASN A 159 8.35 8.92 9.56
CA ASN A 159 9.37 9.86 9.12
C ASN A 159 9.11 11.27 9.70
N VAL A 160 10.17 11.95 10.14
CA VAL A 160 10.12 13.28 10.76
C VAL A 160 9.41 14.32 9.89
N LEU A 161 9.56 14.26 8.56
CA LEU A 161 8.91 15.18 7.63
C LEU A 161 7.39 14.97 7.59
N THR A 162 6.93 13.72 7.71
CA THR A 162 5.50 13.39 7.82
C THR A 162 4.93 13.93 9.13
N ALA A 163 5.67 13.79 10.23
CA ALA A 163 5.25 14.34 11.52
C ALA A 163 5.11 15.87 11.46
N ILE A 164 6.09 16.55 10.85
CA ILE A 164 6.05 18.02 10.66
C ILE A 164 4.88 18.43 9.76
N HIS A 165 4.61 17.68 8.68
CA HIS A 165 3.46 17.94 7.82
C HIS A 165 2.14 17.87 8.60
N VAL A 166 1.96 16.83 9.41
CA VAL A 166 0.78 16.68 10.28
C VAL A 166 0.67 17.83 11.27
N CYS A 167 1.76 18.25 11.91
CA CYS A 167 1.74 19.41 12.81
C CYS A 167 1.29 20.70 12.09
N HIS A 168 1.69 20.90 10.84
CA HIS A 168 1.25 22.05 10.04
C HIS A 168 -0.23 21.97 9.66
N GLU A 169 -0.71 20.80 9.24
CA GLU A 169 -2.12 20.58 8.91
C GLU A 169 -3.04 20.76 10.14
N LEU A 170 -2.53 20.41 11.33
CA LEU A 170 -3.19 20.64 12.63
C LEU A 170 -3.03 22.08 13.16
N GLU A 171 -2.32 22.96 12.45
CA GLU A 171 -2.01 24.33 12.88
C GLU A 171 -1.43 24.40 14.30
N MET A 172 -0.59 23.41 14.66
CA MET A 172 0.09 23.40 15.95
C MET A 172 0.97 24.63 16.11
N LYS A 173 1.02 25.19 17.32
CA LYS A 173 1.85 26.35 17.67
C LYS A 173 3.33 26.01 17.57
N MET A 174 3.90 26.13 16.38
CA MET A 174 5.31 25.89 16.08
C MET A 174 6.08 27.20 15.86
N LYS A 175 7.40 27.15 16.04
CA LYS A 175 8.28 28.25 15.63
C LYS A 175 8.42 28.26 14.11
N ASN A 176 8.65 29.43 13.52
CA ASN A 176 8.80 29.61 12.07
C ASN A 176 9.94 28.77 11.46
N LYS A 177 10.96 28.42 12.26
CA LYS A 177 12.07 27.57 11.85
C LYS A 177 12.00 26.27 12.61
N VAL A 178 12.05 25.16 11.87
CA VAL A 178 12.04 23.81 12.41
C VAL A 178 13.38 23.16 12.06
N ALA A 179 14.06 22.64 13.07
CA ALA A 179 15.28 21.88 12.90
C ALA A 179 14.99 20.40 13.16
N VAL A 180 15.42 19.54 12.26
CA VAL A 180 15.54 18.10 12.48
C VAL A 180 16.88 17.87 13.16
N VAL A 181 16.84 17.17 14.28
CA VAL A 181 18.04 16.74 15.00
C VAL A 181 18.16 15.24 14.82
N ASP A 182 19.29 14.80 14.29
CA ASP A 182 19.58 13.38 14.08
C ASP A 182 21.00 13.06 14.51
N VAL A 183 21.39 11.79 14.44
CA VAL A 183 22.75 11.32 14.69
C VAL A 183 23.33 10.83 13.37
N ASP A 184 24.46 11.38 12.97
CA ASP A 184 25.19 10.91 11.80
C ASP A 184 25.71 9.49 12.04
N GLU A 185 25.30 8.55 11.18
CA GLU A 185 25.57 7.12 11.37
C GLU A 185 27.06 6.77 11.32
N HIS A 186 27.89 7.59 10.65
CA HIS A 186 29.31 7.30 10.45
C HIS A 186 30.18 7.88 11.56
N THR A 187 29.83 9.06 12.03
CA THR A 187 30.61 9.85 12.99
C THR A 187 30.03 9.81 14.40
N GLY A 188 28.79 9.35 14.56
CA GLY A 188 28.04 9.36 15.83
C GLY A 188 27.75 10.77 16.34
N SER A 189 27.98 11.80 15.53
CA SER A 189 27.81 13.20 15.93
C SER A 189 26.37 13.65 15.70
N THR A 190 25.88 14.54 16.57
CA THR A 190 24.57 15.16 16.35
C THR A 190 24.61 16.08 15.14
N VAL A 191 23.68 15.87 14.21
CA VAL A 191 23.48 16.69 13.02
C VAL A 191 22.17 17.46 13.09
N PHE A 192 22.17 18.63 12.46
CA PHE A 192 21.02 19.53 12.42
C PHE A 192 20.71 19.85 10.97
N VAL A 193 19.47 19.61 10.55
CA VAL A 193 19.01 19.93 9.20
C VAL A 193 17.78 20.82 9.31
N SER A 194 17.79 21.96 8.61
CA SER A 194 16.61 22.81 8.48
C SER A 194 15.60 22.12 7.58
N VAL A 195 14.35 22.03 8.03
CA VAL A 195 13.26 21.42 7.25
C VAL A 195 13.06 22.11 5.89
N ASP A 196 13.29 23.43 5.84
CA ASP A 196 13.17 24.22 4.61
C ASP A 196 14.23 23.88 3.55
N ASP A 197 15.38 23.36 3.98
CA ASP A 197 16.47 22.96 3.08
C ASP A 197 16.22 21.57 2.52
N VAL A 198 15.58 20.68 3.28
CA VAL A 198 15.21 19.32 2.85
C VAL A 198 14.17 19.35 1.72
N LYS A 199 13.20 20.26 1.77
CA LYS A 199 12.19 20.40 0.69
C LYS A 199 12.77 20.86 -0.66
N LYS A 200 13.98 21.41 -0.67
CA LYS A 200 14.63 21.92 -1.90
C LYS A 200 15.58 20.92 -2.55
N SER A 201 16.00 19.88 -1.83
CA SER A 201 16.91 18.85 -2.35
C SER A 201 16.22 17.73 -3.12
N ASP A 202 14.89 17.63 -3.04
CA ASP A 202 14.08 16.60 -3.71
C ASP A 202 13.36 17.09 -4.99
N VAL A 203 13.84 18.18 -5.61
CA VAL A 203 13.34 18.71 -6.91
C VAL A 203 14.43 18.65 -7.97
#